data_AF-A0A256ZZP1-F1
#
_entry.id   AF-A0A256ZZP1-F1
#
_cell.length_a   1.000
_cell.length_b   1.000
_cell.length_c   1.000
_cell.angle_alpha   90.00
_cell.angle_beta   90.00
_cell.angle_gamma   90.00
#
_symmetry.space_group_name_H-M   'P 1'
#
loop_
_entity.id
_entity.type
_entity.pdbx_description
1 polymer ?
#
loop_
_entity_poly.entity_id
_entity_poly.type
_entity_poly.pdbx_seq_one_letter_code
_entity_poly.pdbx_strand_id
1 'polypeptide(L)' 'MAAWALFMLSWALGWLLKGSPIPIYRVKRFGQDMVEDAIIGAFWLAVGTSIFALIKYLASAF' A
#
# COMPACT_ATOMS: atom_id res chain seq x y z
N MET A 1 8.49 -0.28 -9.45
CA MET A 1 7.42 0.64 -9.90
C MET A 1 6.04 0.00 -9.86
N ALA A 2 5.85 -1.20 -10.44
CA ALA A 2 4.55 -1.89 -10.42
C ALA A 2 3.91 -2.02 -9.02
N ALA A 3 4.69 -2.38 -7.99
CA ALA A 3 4.19 -2.51 -6.62
C ALA A 3 3.67 -1.19 -6.01
N TRP A 4 4.37 -0.08 -6.27
CA TRP A 4 3.92 1.25 -5.85
C TRP A 4 2.66 1.71 -6.59
N ALA A 5 2.52 1.34 -7.87
CA ALA A 5 1.31 1.61 -8.64
C ALA A 5 0.10 0.83 -8.09
N LEU A 6 0.28 -0.45 -7.73
CA LEU A 6 -0.76 -1.25 -7.07
C LEU A 6 -1.15 -0.67 -5.71
N PHE A 7 -0.17 -0.23 -4.91
CA PHE A 7 -0.46 0.48 -3.66
C PHE A 7 -1.36 1.71 -3.90
N MET A 8 -0.97 2.59 -4.82
CA MET A 8 -1.73 3.81 -5.10
C MET A 8 -3.14 3.52 -5.60
N LEU A 9 -3.29 2.50 -6.45
CA LEU A 9 -4.59 2.07 -6.95
C LEU A 9 -5.47 1.55 -5.81
N SER A 10 -4.97 0.61 -5.00
CA SER A 10 -5.72 0.04 -3.88
C SER A 10 -6.07 1.08 -2.82
N TRP A 11 -5.16 2.00 -2.52
CA TRP A 11 -5.38 3.09 -1.59
C TRP A 11 -6.45 4.07 -2.09
N ALA A 12 -6.37 4.50 -3.36
CA ALA A 12 -7.35 5.38 -3.97
C ALA A 12 -8.75 4.74 -4.03
N LEU A 13 -8.83 3.46 -4.43
CA LEU A 13 -10.08 2.72 -4.47
C LEU A 13 -10.68 2.52 -3.07
N GLY A 14 -9.85 2.22 -2.06
CA GLY A 14 -10.32 2.07 -0.69
C GLY A 14 -10.96 3.36 -0.15
N TRP A 15 -10.34 4.52 -0.38
CA TRP A 15 -10.93 5.82 -0.03
C TRP A 15 -12.20 6.13 -0.82
N LEU A 16 -12.22 5.81 -2.12
CA LEU A 16 -13.40 6.00 -2.97
C LEU A 16 -14.60 5.20 -2.43
N LEU A 17 -14.39 3.94 -2.07
CA LEU A 17 -15.44 3.06 -1.54
C LEU A 17 -15.90 3.50 -0.15
N LYS A 18 -14.96 3.81 0.75
CA LYS A 18 -15.24 4.28 2.12
C LYS A 18 -15.94 5.64 2.14
N GLY A 19 -15.53 6.55 1.26
CA GLY A 19 -16.07 7.91 1.14
C GLY A 19 -17.35 8.02 0.32
N SER A 20 -17.75 6.93 -0.37
CA SER A 20 -18.95 6.95 -1.20
C SER A 20 -20.23 7.19 -0.37
N PRO A 21 -21.21 7.95 -0.90
CA PRO A 21 -22.50 8.19 -0.25
C PRO A 21 -23.45 6.99 -0.36
N ILE A 22 -22.91 5.76 -0.36
CA ILE A 22 -23.66 4.52 -0.53
C ILE A 22 -24.04 3.98 0.86
N PRO A 23 -25.33 3.73 1.17
CA PRO A 23 -25.78 3.25 2.48
C PRO A 23 -25.63 1.73 2.64
N ILE A 24 -24.54 1.15 2.11
CA ILE A 24 -24.23 -0.28 2.22
C ILE A 24 -23.02 -0.42 3.14
N TYR A 25 -23.27 -0.83 4.39
CA TYR A 25 -22.23 -0.96 5.42
C TYR A 25 -21.07 -1.86 4.96
N ARG A 26 -21.36 -2.98 4.27
CA ARG A 26 -20.33 -3.89 3.77
C ARG A 26 -19.37 -3.23 2.78
N VAL A 27 -19.85 -2.30 1.96
CA VAL A 27 -19.01 -1.57 0.98
C VAL A 27 -18.06 -0.62 1.70
N LYS A 28 -18.54 0.10 2.70
CA LYS A 28 -17.71 0.99 3.51
C LYS A 28 -16.65 0.23 4.30
N ARG A 29 -17.02 -0.92 4.88
CA ARG A 29 -16.10 -1.82 5.58
C ARG A 29 -15.03 -2.36 4.63
N PHE A 30 -15.42 -2.86 3.46
CA PHE A 30 -14.47 -3.34 2.46
C PHE A 30 -13.49 -2.23 2.00
N GLY A 31 -13.98 -1.01 1.79
CA GLY A 31 -13.12 0.14 1.51
C GLY A 31 -12.14 0.46 2.64
N GLN A 32 -12.56 0.33 3.90
CA GLN A 32 -11.67 0.48 5.06
C GLN A 32 -10.61 -0.62 5.11
N ASP A 33 -11.01 -1.88 4.97
CA ASP A 33 -10.10 -3.04 5.00
C ASP A 33 -9.04 -2.90 3.87
N MET A 34 -9.46 -2.48 2.66
CA MET A 34 -8.54 -2.20 1.54
C MET A 34 -7.52 -1.09 1.85
N VAL A 35 -7.93 -0.01 2.53
CA VAL A 35 -7.00 1.07 2.91
C VAL A 35 -5.98 0.56 3.92
N GLU A 36 -6.41 -0.24 4.90
CA GLU A 36 -5.54 -0.84 5.90
C GLU A 36 -4.49 -1.76 5.26
N ASP A 37 -4.94 -2.68 4.41
CA ASP A 37 -4.06 -3.60 3.69
C ASP A 37 -3.07 -2.86 2.78
N ALA A 38 -3.53 -1.79 2.10
CA ALA A 38 -2.68 -0.98 1.23
C ALA A 38 -1.56 -0.28 2.03
N ILE A 39 -1.88 0.28 3.21
CA ILE A 39 -0.90 0.96 4.07
C ILE A 39 0.13 -0.04 4.60
N ILE A 40 -0.31 -1.20 5.09
CA ILE A 40 0.59 -2.28 5.56
C ILE A 40 1.48 -2.75 4.41
N GLY A 41 0.93 -2.93 3.21
CA GLY A 41 1.69 -3.28 2.01
C GLY A 41 2.74 -2.24 1.65
N ALA A 42 2.40 -0.95 1.68
CA ALA A 42 3.34 0.14 1.43
C ALA A 42 4.46 0.20 2.46
N PHE A 43 4.14 -0.04 3.74
CA PHE A 43 5.13 -0.13 4.80
C PHE A 43 6.16 -1.22 4.50
N TRP A 44 5.71 -2.43 4.17
CA TRP A 44 6.62 -3.54 3.83
C TRP A 44 7.42 -3.27 2.56
N LEU A 45 6.81 -2.65 1.54
CA LEU A 45 7.54 -2.26 0.32
C LEU A 45 8.65 -1.25 0.63
N ALA A 46 8.37 -0.24 1.45
CA ALA A 46 9.36 0.76 1.85
C ALA A 46 10.50 0.13 2.66
N VAL A 47 10.16 -0.72 3.63
CA VAL A 47 11.14 -1.43 4.47
C VAL A 47 12.01 -2.35 3.61
N GLY A 48 11.42 -3.20 2.78
CA GLY A 48 12.14 -4.14 1.93
C GLY A 48 13.06 -3.44 0.94
N THR A 49 12.59 -2.36 0.30
CA THR A 49 13.43 -1.57 -0.62
C THR A 49 14.58 -0.87 0.09
N SER A 50 14.36 -0.37 1.32
CA SER A 50 15.40 0.27 2.13
C SER A 50 16.48 -0.72 2.57
N ILE A 51 16.08 -1.89 3.09
CA ILE A 51 17.02 -2.94 3.51
C ILE A 51 17.84 -3.42 2.31
N PHE A 52 17.20 -3.66 1.17
CA PHE A 52 17.90 -4.12 -0.02
C PHE A 52 18.86 -3.06 -0.58
N ALA A 53 18.48 -1.78 -0.54
CA ALA A 53 19.37 -0.68 -0.91
C ALA A 53 20.60 -0.61 0.00
N LEU A 54 20.43 -0.80 1.31
CA LEU A 54 21.54 -0.85 2.26
C LEU A 54 22.49 -2.02 1.97
N ILE A 55 21.95 -3.22 1.74
CA ILE A 55 22.75 -4.40 1.38
C ILE A 55 23.53 -4.14 0.09
N LYS A 56 22.86 -3.62 -0.94
CA LYS A 56 23.50 -3.27 -2.22
C LYS A 56 24.62 -2.26 -2.03
N TYR A 57 24.40 -1.23 -1.22
CA TYR A 57 25.40 -0.21 -0.92
C TYR A 57 26.65 -0.83 -0.27
N LEU A 58 26.45 -1.64 0.78
CA LEU A 58 27.55 -2.34 1.45
C LEU A 58 28.28 -3.30 0.51
N ALA A 59 27.55 -4.07 -0.29
CA ALA A 59 28.13 -5.01 -1.24
C ALA A 59 28.95 -4.31 -2.34
N SER A 60 28.57 -3.10 -2.75
CA SER A 60 29.32 -2.31 -3.73
C SER A 60 30.55 -1.58 -3.17
N ALA A 61 30.70 -1.54 -1.85
CA ALA A 61 31.82 -0.90 -1.18
C ALA A 61 33.03 -1.85 -0.98
N PHE A 62 32.89 -3.14 -1.30
CA PHE A 62 33.94 -4.14 -1.34
C PHE A 62 34.28 -4.51 -2.78
#